data_AF-A0A9E2G3Q0-F1
#
_entry.id   AF-A0A9E2G3Q0-F1
#
_cell.length_a   1.000
_cell.length_b   1.000
_cell.length_c   1.000
_cell.angle_alpha   90.00
_cell.angle_beta   90.00
_cell.angle_gamma   90.00
#
_symmetry.space_group_name_H-M   'P 1'
#
loop_
_entity.id
_entity.type
_entity.pdbx_description
1 polymer ?
#
loop_
_entity_poly.entity_id
_entity_poly.type
_entity_poly.pdbx_seq_one_letter_code
_entity_poly.pdbx_strand_id
1 'polypeptide(L)'
;MTDPRDPSARPGLSCRILNQIIEENPECIVVTDPAGAIVHVNRRFEEAIRRRNDRPGRDYTLSLSLGISVSSGDHPVPLHALLDLADQRMYENKRRKKGR
;
A
#
# COMPACT_ATOMS: atom_id res chain seq x y z
N MET A 1 23.29 -0.31 -21.06
CA MET A 1 23.73 -0.89 -19.78
C MET A 1 24.23 0.28 -18.93
N THR A 2 23.34 0.87 -18.13
CA THR A 2 23.57 2.12 -17.37
C THR A 2 24.34 1.83 -16.07
N ASP A 3 25.34 2.67 -15.77
CA ASP A 3 26.25 2.52 -14.62
C ASP A 3 25.49 2.72 -13.28
N PRO A 4 25.57 1.78 -12.32
CA PRO A 4 24.94 1.91 -10.99
C PRO A 4 25.53 3.04 -10.10
N ARG A 5 26.50 3.82 -10.60
CA ARG A 5 27.16 4.94 -9.88
C ARG A 5 26.88 6.32 -10.46
N ASP A 6 25.88 6.46 -11.34
CA ASP A 6 25.47 7.78 -11.84
C ASP A 6 25.03 8.71 -10.68
N PRO A 7 25.74 9.82 -10.43
CA PRO A 7 25.43 10.75 -9.34
C PRO A 7 24.15 11.56 -9.59
N SER A 8 23.56 11.52 -10.79
CA SER A 8 22.25 12.12 -11.11
C SER A 8 21.05 11.30 -10.59
N ALA A 9 21.28 10.06 -10.14
CA ALA A 9 20.25 9.17 -9.60
C ALA A 9 20.12 9.20 -8.07
N ARG A 10 20.72 10.19 -7.38
CA ARG A 10 20.55 10.34 -5.93
C ARG A 10 19.21 10.99 -5.66
N PRO A 11 18.22 10.29 -5.06
CA PRO A 11 16.99 10.95 -4.64
C PRO A 11 17.38 12.10 -3.69
N GLY A 12 16.90 13.30 -4.02
CA GLY A 12 17.18 14.52 -3.27
C GLY A 12 16.86 14.33 -1.79
N LEU A 13 17.49 15.13 -0.92
CA LEU A 13 17.34 15.03 0.54
C LEU A 13 15.86 15.00 0.99
N SER A 14 15.01 15.72 0.24
CA SER A 14 13.55 15.76 0.42
C SER A 14 12.88 14.38 0.29
N CYS A 15 13.27 13.58 -0.70
CA CYS A 15 12.74 12.23 -0.89
C CYS A 15 13.19 11.29 0.24
N ARG A 16 14.38 11.46 0.81
CA ARG A 16 14.86 10.60 1.91
C ARG A 16 14.10 10.83 3.21
N ILE A 17 13.86 12.10 3.55
CA ILE A 17 13.12 12.45 4.78
C ILE A 17 11.67 11.96 4.67
N LEU A 18 11.01 12.21 3.53
CA LEU A 18 9.65 11.73 3.31
C LEU A 18 9.56 10.19 3.36
N ASN A 19 10.51 9.49 2.74
CA ASN A 19 10.56 8.04 2.80
C ASN A 19 10.72 7.54 4.24
N GLN A 20 11.61 8.15 5.03
CA GLN A 20 11.78 7.78 6.43
C GLN A 20 10.50 8.01 7.24
N ILE A 21 9.83 9.16 7.08
CA ILE A 21 8.57 9.46 7.77
C ILE A 21 7.50 8.43 7.42
N ILE A 22 7.38 8.05 6.15
CA ILE A 22 6.43 7.02 5.71
C ILE A 22 6.76 5.68 6.38
N GLU A 23 8.01 5.25 6.29
CA GLU A 23 8.46 3.94 6.75
C GLU A 23 8.37 3.77 8.27
N GLU A 24 8.60 4.83 9.03
CA GLU A 24 8.58 4.82 10.49
C GLU A 24 7.21 5.19 11.08
N ASN A 25 6.23 5.53 10.24
CA ASN A 25 4.91 5.94 10.70
C ASN A 25 4.20 4.79 11.43
N PRO A 26 3.65 5.01 12.64
CA PRO A 26 2.88 3.98 13.34
C PRO A 26 1.55 3.62 12.67
N GLU A 27 1.01 4.49 11.81
CA GLU A 27 -0.20 4.27 11.04
C GLU A 27 0.09 3.49 9.74
N CYS A 28 -0.95 2.89 9.18
CA CYS A 28 -0.87 2.25 7.87
C CYS A 28 -0.86 3.34 6.78
N ILE A 29 0.29 3.54 6.16
CA ILE A 29 0.42 4.41 5.00
C ILE A 29 0.47 3.55 3.75
N VAL A 30 -0.41 3.87 2.81
CA VAL A 30 -0.48 3.21 1.50
C VAL A 30 -0.19 4.26 0.45
N VAL A 31 0.80 3.98 -0.40
CA VAL A 31 1.11 4.82 -1.56
C VAL A 31 0.55 4.16 -2.79
N THR A 32 -0.13 4.95 -3.62
CA THR A 32 -0.70 4.51 -4.90
C THR A 32 -0.08 5.23 -6.07
N ASP A 33 -0.12 4.60 -7.23
CA ASP A 33 0.04 5.31 -8.50
C ASP A 33 -1.25 6.11 -8.84
N PRO A 34 -1.23 6.95 -9.89
CA PRO A 34 -2.43 7.68 -10.34
C PRO A 34 -3.58 6.79 -10.83
N ALA A 35 -3.31 5.53 -11.21
CA ALA A 35 -4.35 4.56 -11.57
C ALA A 35 -5.01 3.91 -10.34
N GLY A 36 -4.52 4.21 -9.13
CA GLY A 36 -5.01 3.68 -7.87
C GLY A 36 -4.45 2.30 -7.53
N ALA A 37 -3.40 1.83 -8.22
CA ALA A 37 -2.70 0.62 -7.84
C ALA A 37 -1.82 0.90 -6.61
N ILE A 38 -1.87 0.01 -5.61
CA ILE A 38 -1.00 0.09 -4.44
C ILE A 38 0.42 -0.24 -4.89
N VAL A 39 1.33 0.72 -4.73
CA VAL A 39 2.76 0.55 -5.07
C VAL A 39 3.62 0.34 -3.83
N HIS A 40 3.14 0.77 -2.66
CA HIS A 40 3.88 0.62 -1.41
C HIS A 40 2.95 0.64 -0.19
N VAL A 41 3.30 -0.15 0.82
CA VAL A 41 2.75 -0.11 2.18
C VAL A 41 3.93 0.03 3.12
N ASN A 42 3.85 0.95 4.08
CA ASN A 42 4.98 1.23 4.95
C ASN A 42 5.39 0.02 5.80
N ARG A 43 6.70 -0.19 5.93
CA ARG A 43 7.29 -1.34 6.61
C ARG A 43 6.79 -1.49 8.05
N ARG A 44 6.66 -0.40 8.81
CA ARG A 44 6.26 -0.47 10.22
C ARG A 44 4.88 -1.11 10.41
N PHE A 45 3.95 -0.87 9.50
CA PHE A 45 2.65 -1.51 9.51
C PHE A 45 2.74 -3.02 9.25
N GLU A 46 3.50 -3.43 8.23
CA GLU A 46 3.71 -4.85 7.90
C GLU A 46 4.36 -5.61 9.08
N GLU A 47 5.36 -5.01 9.72
CA GLU A 47 6.01 -5.56 10.90
C GLU A 47 5.05 -5.67 12.10
N ALA A 48 4.07 -4.78 12.21
CA ALA A 48 3.06 -4.85 13.26
C ALA A 48 2.12 -6.05 13.06
N ILE A 49 1.68 -6.32 11.82
CA ILE A 49 0.91 -7.52 11.49
C ILE A 49 1.73 -8.78 11.77
N ARG A 50 2.98 -8.84 11.30
CA ARG A 50 3.88 -9.98 11.51
C ARG A 50 4.06 -10.29 13.00
N ARG A 51 4.46 -9.29 13.80
CA ARG A 51 4.63 -9.43 15.26
C ARG A 51 3.35 -9.88 15.96
N ARG A 52 2.17 -9.49 15.46
CA ARG A 52 0.88 -9.91 16.02
C ARG A 52 0.50 -11.34 15.65
N ASN A 53 1.01 -11.86 14.54
CA ASN A 53 0.83 -13.25 14.12
C ASN A 53 1.85 -14.18 14.78
N ASP A 54 3.06 -13.70 15.08
CA ASP A 54 4.12 -14.49 15.74
C ASP A 54 3.88 -14.69 17.26
N ARG A 55 2.89 -14.00 17.86
CA ARG A 55 2.59 -14.14 19.28
C ARG A 55 1.92 -15.49 19.57
N PRO A 56 2.46 -16.30 20.51
CA PRO A 56 1.84 -17.57 20.90
C PRO A 56 0.47 -17.36 21.55
N GLY A 57 -0.40 -18.37 21.43
CA GLY A 57 -1.75 -18.36 22.02
C GLY A 57 -2.84 -17.74 21.14
N ARG A 58 -2.65 -17.67 19.82
CA ARG A 58 -3.70 -17.30 18.86
C ARG A 58 -4.02 -18.45 17.92
N ASP A 59 -5.31 -18.70 17.76
CA ASP A 59 -5.83 -19.76 16.87
C ASP A 59 -6.12 -19.24 15.44
N TYR A 60 -5.61 -18.05 15.09
CA TYR A 60 -5.88 -17.42 13.79
C TYR A 60 -4.75 -16.49 13.34
N THR A 61 -4.63 -16.33 12.03
CA THR A 61 -3.70 -15.39 11.38
C THR A 61 -4.42 -14.11 10.96
N LEU A 62 -3.85 -12.95 11.32
CA LEU A 62 -4.30 -11.66 10.82
C LEU A 62 -3.76 -11.41 9.41
N SER A 63 -4.64 -10.91 8.55
CA SER A 63 -4.28 -10.39 7.23
C SER A 63 -5.16 -9.18 6.89
N LEU A 64 -4.65 -8.28 6.06
CA LEU A 64 -5.40 -7.14 5.53
C LEU A 64 -5.55 -7.27 4.02
N SER A 65 -6.73 -6.97 3.50
CA SER A 65 -6.99 -6.77 2.07
C SER A 65 -7.57 -5.38 1.88
N LEU A 66 -7.07 -4.67 0.89
CA LEU A 66 -7.47 -3.30 0.57
C LEU A 66 -7.92 -3.24 -0.88
N GLY A 67 -8.89 -2.39 -1.17
CA GLY A 67 -9.27 -1.99 -2.51
C GLY A 67 -9.31 -0.47 -2.57
N ILE A 68 -8.74 0.10 -3.63
CA ILE A 68 -8.63 1.54 -3.80
C ILE A 68 -9.22 1.88 -5.16
N SER A 69 -10.03 2.94 -5.20
CA SER A 69 -10.54 3.58 -6.41
C SER A 69 -10.15 5.05 -6.39
N VAL A 70 -9.84 5.60 -7.56
CA VAL A 70 -9.46 7.01 -7.71
C VAL A 70 -10.34 7.63 -8.79
N SER A 71 -10.81 8.86 -8.57
CA SER A 71 -11.45 9.68 -9.60
C SER A 71 -10.50 10.80 -9.99
N SER A 72 -10.35 11.05 -11.29
CA SER A 72 -9.75 12.29 -11.77
C SER A 72 -10.78 13.43 -11.69
N GLY A 73 -10.32 14.66 -11.48
CA GLY A 73 -11.16 15.85 -11.52
C GLY A 73 -11.76 16.13 -12.91
N ASP A 74 -11.13 15.61 -13.97
CA ASP A 74 -11.58 15.83 -15.35
C ASP A 74 -12.83 15.01 -15.72
N HIS A 75 -13.05 13.88 -15.02
CA HIS A 75 -14.17 12.97 -15.20
C HIS A 75 -14.70 12.54 -13.83
N PRO A 76 -15.58 13.34 -13.21
CA PRO A 76 -16.09 13.04 -11.89
C PRO A 76 -16.96 11.78 -11.92
N VAL A 77 -16.50 10.75 -11.22
CA VAL A 77 -17.26 9.53 -10.97
C VAL A 77 -18.12 9.73 -9.72
N PRO A 78 -19.41 9.34 -9.73
CA PRO A 78 -20.23 9.39 -8.53
C PRO A 78 -19.59 8.64 -7.36
N LEU A 79 -19.67 9.18 -6.15
CA LEU A 79 -19.05 8.60 -4.96
C LEU A 79 -19.43 7.12 -4.76
N HIS A 80 -20.71 6.76 -4.92
CA HIS A 80 -21.15 5.37 -4.76
C HIS A 80 -20.45 4.42 -5.73
N ALA A 81 -20.25 4.83 -6.99
CA ALA A 81 -19.57 4.01 -7.99
C ALA A 81 -18.07 3.84 -7.67
N LEU A 82 -17.44 4.83 -7.01
CA LEU A 82 -16.09 4.67 -6.48
C LEU A 82 -16.05 3.66 -5.33
N LEU A 83 -17.01 3.73 -4.40
CA LEU A 83 -17.11 2.77 -3.29
C LEU A 83 -17.31 1.33 -3.81
N ASP A 84 -18.22 1.14 -4.77
CA ASP A 84 -18.48 -0.16 -5.39
C ASP A 84 -17.21 -0.73 -6.05
N LEU A 85 -16.45 0.13 -6.76
CA LEU A 85 -15.20 -0.26 -7.39
C LEU A 85 -14.11 -0.60 -6.37
N ALA A 86 -14.00 0.16 -5.28
CA ALA A 86 -13.06 -0.12 -4.20
C ALA A 86 -13.38 -1.47 -3.55
N ASP A 87 -14.66 -1.76 -3.27
CA ASP A 87 -15.10 -3.05 -2.73
C ASP A 87 -14.78 -4.19 -3.67
N GLN A 88 -15.07 -4.04 -4.97
CA GLN A 88 -14.73 -5.05 -5.98
C GLN A 88 -13.24 -5.37 -5.96
N ARG A 89 -12.37 -4.35 -5.99
CA ARG A 89 -10.90 -4.51 -5.96
C ARG A 89 -10.43 -5.17 -4.66
N MET A 90 -11.06 -4.84 -3.52
CA MET A 90 -10.77 -5.49 -2.23
C MET A 90 -11.09 -6.99 -2.29
N TYR A 91 -12.26 -7.36 -2.82
CA TYR A 91 -12.66 -8.77 -2.95
C TYR A 91 -11.74 -9.53 -3.90
N GLU A 92 -11.35 -8.94 -5.02
CA GLU A 92 -10.37 -9.51 -5.95
C GLU A 92 -9.04 -9.79 -5.25
N ASN A 93 -8.51 -8.82 -4.50
CA ASN A 93 -7.29 -8.98 -3.70
C ASN A 93 -7.43 -10.07 -2.63
N LYS A 94 -8.58 -10.11 -1.93
CA LYS A 94 -8.88 -11.14 -0.93
C LYS A 94 -8.92 -12.54 -1.55
N ARG A 95 -9.49 -12.68 -2.75
CA ARG A 95 -9.55 -13.95 -3.49
C ARG A 95 -8.17 -14.39 -3.96
N ARG A 96 -7.36 -13.46 -4.50
CA ARG A 96 -5.97 -13.74 -4.91
C ARG A 96 -5.11 -14.24 -3.76
N LYS A 97 -5.29 -13.70 -2.53
CA LYS A 97 -4.57 -14.14 -1.34
C LYS A 97 -5.00 -15.50 -0.80
N LYS A 98 -6.28 -15.87 -0.96
CA LYS A 98 -6.80 -17.16 -0.50
C LYS A 98 -6.50 -18.35 -1.43
N GLY A 99 -6.15 -18.08 -2.69
CA GLY A 99 -5.81 -19.11 -3.68
C GLY A 99 -4.33 -19.53 -3.68
N ARG A 100 -3.53 -19.04 -2.73
CA ARG A 100 -2.10 -19.32 -2.56
C ARG A 100 -1.88 -19.93 -1.19
#